data_AF-A0A2G6JIW9-F1
#
_entry.id   AF-A0A2G6JIW9-F1
#
_cell.length_a   1.000
_cell.length_b   1.000
_cell.length_c   1.000
_cell.angle_alpha   90.00
_cell.angle_beta   90.00
_cell.angle_gamma   90.00
#
_symmetry.space_group_name_H-M   'P 1'
#
loop_
_entity.id
_entity.type
_entity.pdbx_description
1 polymer ?
#
loop_
_entity_poly.entity_id
_entity_poly.type
_entity_poly.pdbx_seq_one_letter_code
_entity_poly.pdbx_strand_id
1 'polypeptide(L)'
;MKRSMSYREQCRAAFAGLSAFCQVDRELHAQFDAALRDFVGGNEKKLSGPRALRYFEWFALERGMDGHGQPPLAAFVALGCPGLAADLRPWMDSLLEAQVEVALVRDLDQEGLDLRLASDESQRRVYWDQDLLRPGAGDTVLGLLVKVPEQEGYVLTDACAQQPGSRVFELFAGEASEQRLAGRIEEELRPRLLDIDRFLVLQGEREPRALSVLEGELGALVRELADDELRAEDISATLRESREPSAAFGPLLDRFAFETELDLDPIRELLLELWARVQIEVMEEGSEQGQAPPQRRVRGEELDGAELLAKIEAAEARGERMLDVLDQIEEELGIAEPEAQEELIPERVDWATEELGSLDALVQEFQWERQQKGMPLSEVELQTLQSFVQHAASAGIREPERISGKHVASFLIRSWQLAGISACLEALARIGRFETWLEDVHSLSFEPDAGELRVALAADEKRMRELETGLGEGASDGAAPLGWHVRERASTGEWILAHAQRELRLEGALPLAVGDLLLGMLREGAAGFAEGVRILPKSLAAYLESAEDEREDE
;
A
#
# COMPACT_ATOMS: atom_id res chain seq x y z
N MET A 1 38.15 -5.70 7.18
CA MET A 1 37.32 -4.64 6.56
C MET A 1 35.94 -5.22 6.35
N LYS A 2 34.91 -4.73 7.06
CA LYS A 2 33.53 -5.05 6.72
C LYS A 2 33.22 -4.35 5.40
N ARG A 3 32.74 -5.07 4.38
CA ARG A 3 32.24 -4.42 3.15
C ARG A 3 31.05 -3.55 3.55
N SER A 4 31.06 -2.28 3.16
CA SER A 4 29.90 -1.41 3.32
C SER A 4 28.78 -1.97 2.46
N MET A 5 27.59 -2.17 3.04
CA MET A 5 26.42 -2.56 2.26
C MET A 5 26.06 -1.46 1.26
N SER A 6 25.66 -1.83 0.05
CA SER A 6 25.14 -0.87 -0.94
C SER A 6 23.80 -0.28 -0.47
N TYR A 7 23.39 0.88 -1.01
CA TYR A 7 22.09 1.48 -0.66
C TYR A 7 20.92 0.54 -0.96
N ARG A 8 21.03 -0.24 -2.04
CA ARG A 8 20.01 -1.24 -2.37
C ARG A 8 19.97 -2.38 -1.35
N GLU A 9 21.13 -2.88 -0.91
CA GLU A 9 21.17 -3.92 0.13
C GLU A 9 20.57 -3.42 1.45
N GLN A 10 20.75 -2.14 1.77
CA GLN A 10 20.13 -1.51 2.94
C GLN A 10 18.62 -1.37 2.77
N CYS A 11 18.15 -0.87 1.63
CA CYS A 11 16.71 -0.79 1.30
C CYS A 11 16.04 -2.17 1.35
N ARG A 12 16.67 -3.20 0.76
CA ARG A 12 16.22 -4.59 0.81
C ARG A 12 16.18 -5.12 2.24
N ALA A 13 17.19 -4.83 3.06
CA ALA A 13 17.22 -5.23 4.47
C ALA A 13 16.12 -4.53 5.28
N ALA A 14 15.82 -3.26 4.97
CA ALA A 14 14.70 -2.51 5.52
C ALA A 14 13.35 -3.17 5.20
N PHE A 15 13.09 -3.49 3.92
CA PHE A 15 11.90 -4.24 3.52
C PHE A 15 11.82 -5.63 4.15
N ALA A 16 12.95 -6.33 4.29
CA ALA A 16 12.98 -7.64 4.95
C ALA A 16 12.59 -7.52 6.44
N GLY A 17 13.02 -6.45 7.12
CA GLY A 17 12.59 -6.15 8.49
C GLY A 17 11.08 -5.90 8.58
N LEU A 18 10.53 -5.09 7.66
CA LEU A 18 9.09 -4.85 7.56
C LEU A 18 8.31 -6.13 7.24
N SER A 19 8.86 -6.99 6.38
CA SER A 19 8.25 -8.28 6.04
C SER A 19 8.21 -9.22 7.25
N ALA A 20 9.31 -9.29 8.00
CA ALA A 20 9.36 -10.05 9.24
C ALA A 20 8.34 -9.55 10.26
N PHE A 21 8.16 -8.23 10.39
CA PHE A 21 7.12 -7.65 11.22
C PHE A 21 5.71 -8.10 10.79
N CYS A 22 5.38 -8.02 9.50
CA CYS A 22 4.08 -8.45 8.97
C CYS A 22 3.83 -9.96 9.16
N GLN A 23 4.88 -10.78 9.19
CA GLN A 23 4.77 -12.24 9.38
C GLN A 23 4.65 -12.65 10.85
N VAL A 24 5.28 -11.91 11.76
CA VAL A 24 5.24 -12.21 13.20
C VAL A 24 3.91 -11.78 13.81
N ASP A 25 3.33 -10.68 13.31
CA ASP A 25 1.99 -10.25 13.72
C ASP A 25 0.92 -11.16 13.08
N ARG A 26 0.17 -11.87 13.94
CA ARG A 26 -0.84 -12.84 13.49
C ARG A 26 -1.99 -12.20 12.74
N GLU A 27 -2.36 -10.96 13.09
CA GLU A 27 -3.44 -10.23 12.45
C GLU A 27 -2.98 -9.74 11.08
N LEU A 28 -1.80 -9.13 10.99
CA LEU A 28 -1.23 -8.69 9.71
C LEU A 28 -0.98 -9.86 8.77
N HIS A 29 -0.53 -11.00 9.27
CA HIS A 29 -0.33 -12.19 8.45
C HIS A 29 -1.66 -12.71 7.87
N ALA A 30 -2.73 -12.73 8.67
CA ALA A 30 -4.05 -13.11 8.18
C ALA A 30 -4.61 -12.10 7.16
N GLN A 31 -4.40 -10.80 7.40
CA GLN A 31 -4.79 -9.74 6.47
C GLN A 31 -3.98 -9.80 5.17
N PHE A 32 -2.69 -10.14 5.25
CA PHE A 32 -1.84 -10.38 4.07
C PHE A 32 -2.50 -11.44 3.19
N ASP A 33 -2.66 -12.67 3.69
CA ASP A 33 -3.28 -13.76 2.93
C ASP A 33 -4.67 -13.41 2.37
N ALA A 34 -5.48 -12.66 3.13
CA ALA A 34 -6.79 -12.20 2.68
C ALA A 34 -6.69 -11.19 1.52
N ALA A 35 -5.76 -10.24 1.62
CA ALA A 35 -5.52 -9.17 0.65
C ALA A 35 -4.97 -9.67 -0.69
N LEU A 36 -4.44 -10.91 -0.75
CA LEU A 36 -3.98 -11.50 -2.00
C LEU A 36 -5.11 -11.53 -3.06
N ARG A 37 -6.36 -11.77 -2.62
CA ARG A 37 -7.51 -11.78 -3.53
C ARG A 37 -7.80 -10.39 -4.09
N ASP A 38 -7.62 -9.35 -3.29
CA ASP A 38 -7.84 -7.96 -3.70
C ASP A 38 -6.78 -7.53 -4.73
N PHE A 39 -5.54 -7.97 -4.53
CA PHE A 39 -4.43 -7.68 -5.42
C PHE A 39 -4.57 -8.38 -6.78
N VAL A 40 -4.86 -9.69 -6.77
CA VAL A 40 -4.89 -10.48 -8.01
C VAL A 40 -6.23 -10.40 -8.75
N GLY A 41 -7.34 -10.13 -8.05
CA GLY A 41 -8.67 -10.08 -8.65
C GLY A 41 -9.20 -11.44 -9.15
N GLY A 42 -8.65 -12.58 -8.68
CA GLY A 42 -8.98 -13.91 -9.21
C GLY A 42 -8.62 -15.10 -8.31
N ASN A 43 -8.60 -16.30 -8.89
CA ASN A 43 -8.36 -17.59 -8.21
C ASN A 43 -6.87 -17.97 -8.05
N GLU A 44 -5.94 -17.05 -8.32
CA GLU A 44 -4.52 -17.32 -8.17
C GLU A 44 -4.19 -17.54 -6.68
N LYS A 45 -3.56 -18.67 -6.36
CA LYS A 45 -3.33 -19.06 -4.97
C LYS A 45 -1.92 -18.71 -4.48
N LYS A 46 -1.01 -18.38 -5.38
CA LYS A 46 0.40 -18.09 -5.08
C LYS A 46 0.96 -17.13 -6.12
N LEU A 47 1.72 -16.15 -5.66
CA LEU A 47 2.56 -15.29 -6.48
C LEU A 47 4.02 -15.71 -6.33
N SER A 48 4.82 -15.50 -7.37
CA SER A 48 6.27 -15.67 -7.29
C SER A 48 7.00 -14.50 -7.98
N GLY A 49 8.32 -14.46 -7.82
CA GLY A 49 9.19 -13.48 -8.48
C GLY A 49 8.89 -12.01 -8.12
N PRO A 50 9.13 -11.07 -9.05
CA PRO A 50 8.91 -9.64 -8.84
C PRO A 50 7.45 -9.28 -8.49
N ARG A 51 6.48 -10.04 -9.01
CA ARG A 51 5.06 -9.80 -8.72
C ARG A 51 4.70 -10.09 -7.26
N ALA A 52 5.31 -11.12 -6.65
CA ALA A 52 5.17 -11.36 -5.22
C ALA A 52 5.76 -10.22 -4.37
N LEU A 53 6.85 -9.61 -4.83
CA LEU A 53 7.45 -8.45 -4.19
C LEU A 53 6.55 -7.21 -4.34
N ARG A 54 5.99 -6.96 -5.54
CA ARG A 54 5.02 -5.86 -5.75
C ARG A 54 3.80 -5.99 -4.87
N TYR A 55 3.28 -7.21 -4.75
CA TYR A 55 2.17 -7.49 -3.84
C TYR A 55 2.53 -7.17 -2.38
N PHE A 56 3.73 -7.56 -1.92
CA PHE A 56 4.19 -7.20 -0.59
C PHE A 56 4.37 -5.69 -0.41
N GLU A 57 4.99 -5.00 -1.37
CA GLU A 57 5.14 -3.54 -1.34
C GLU A 57 3.78 -2.84 -1.29
N TRP A 58 2.83 -3.24 -2.14
CA TRP A 58 1.46 -2.73 -2.13
C TRP A 58 0.78 -2.94 -0.77
N PHE A 59 0.86 -4.16 -0.24
CA PHE A 59 0.26 -4.48 1.05
C PHE A 59 0.87 -3.65 2.16
N ALA A 60 2.20 -3.50 2.18
CA ALA A 60 2.93 -2.88 3.27
C ALA A 60 2.87 -1.34 3.24
N LEU A 61 2.74 -0.73 2.05
CA LEU A 61 2.85 0.72 1.85
C LEU A 61 1.53 1.40 1.51
N GLU A 62 0.64 0.74 0.75
CA GLU A 62 -0.59 1.37 0.25
C GLU A 62 -1.86 0.82 0.88
N ARG A 63 -1.91 -0.49 1.16
CA ARG A 63 -3.13 -1.11 1.68
C ARG A 63 -3.32 -0.74 3.15
N GLY A 64 -4.37 0.04 3.43
CA GLY A 64 -4.81 0.29 4.80
C GLY A 64 -5.16 -1.01 5.51
N MET A 65 -4.65 -1.21 6.73
CA MET A 65 -4.97 -2.37 7.55
C MET A 65 -6.42 -2.32 8.03
N ASP A 66 -7.03 -3.49 8.18
CA ASP A 66 -8.42 -3.60 8.61
C ASP A 66 -8.57 -3.01 10.03
N GLY A 67 -9.50 -2.06 10.17
CA GLY A 67 -9.77 -1.35 11.43
C GLY A 67 -8.78 -0.26 11.83
N HIS A 68 -7.71 0.01 11.07
CA HIS A 68 -6.80 1.13 11.31
C HIS A 68 -6.76 2.12 10.14
N GLY A 69 -7.06 1.68 8.93
CA GLY A 69 -7.03 2.50 7.71
C GLY A 69 -5.63 2.91 7.25
N GLN A 70 -4.61 2.83 8.11
CA GLN A 70 -3.21 3.10 7.77
C GLN A 70 -2.48 1.84 7.30
N PRO A 71 -1.47 1.97 6.43
CA PRO A 71 -0.70 0.83 5.93
C PRO A 71 0.21 0.22 7.02
N PRO A 72 0.60 -1.06 6.90
CA PRO A 72 1.48 -1.75 7.85
C PRO A 72 2.78 -1.02 8.17
N LEU A 73 3.38 -0.33 7.18
CA LEU A 73 4.58 0.48 7.41
C LEU A 73 4.36 1.57 8.46
N ALA A 74 3.22 2.26 8.42
CA ALA A 74 2.93 3.34 9.38
C ALA A 74 2.86 2.79 10.81
N ALA A 75 2.24 1.63 11.00
CA ALA A 75 2.23 0.95 12.29
C ALA A 75 3.63 0.47 12.72
N PHE A 76 4.41 -0.07 11.79
CA PHE A 76 5.79 -0.49 12.06
C PHE A 76 6.66 0.66 12.55
N VAL A 77 6.53 1.83 11.92
CA VAL A 77 7.23 3.07 12.32
C VAL A 77 6.73 3.59 13.67
N ALA A 78 5.41 3.63 13.88
CA ALA A 78 4.80 4.07 15.14
C ALA A 78 5.26 3.22 16.34
N LEU A 79 5.54 1.93 16.12
CA LEU A 79 6.07 1.01 17.12
C LEU A 79 7.60 1.11 17.31
N GLY A 80 8.27 2.04 16.64
CA GLY A 80 9.73 2.23 16.76
C GLY A 80 10.56 1.24 15.94
N CYS A 81 9.98 0.64 14.90
CA CYS A 81 10.63 -0.32 14.00
C CYS A 81 11.24 -1.52 14.75
N PRO A 82 10.43 -2.30 15.49
CA PRO A 82 10.92 -3.37 16.35
C PRO A 82 11.75 -4.40 15.58
N GLY A 83 12.92 -4.76 16.12
CA GLY A 83 13.83 -5.74 15.53
C GLY A 83 14.65 -5.22 14.33
N LEU A 84 14.44 -3.98 13.89
CA LEU A 84 15.23 -3.35 12.84
C LEU A 84 16.50 -2.70 13.40
N ALA A 85 17.65 -2.98 12.75
CA ALA A 85 18.93 -2.39 13.12
C ALA A 85 18.89 -0.86 13.03
N ALA A 86 19.58 -0.16 13.95
CA ALA A 86 19.49 1.29 14.09
C ALA A 86 19.91 2.06 12.82
N ASP A 87 20.87 1.53 12.07
CA ASP A 87 21.34 2.07 10.79
C ASP A 87 20.34 1.92 9.64
N LEU A 88 19.35 1.03 9.77
CA LEU A 88 18.28 0.84 8.80
C LEU A 88 17.02 1.65 9.13
N ARG A 89 16.89 2.23 10.32
CA ARG A 89 15.70 3.00 10.72
C ARG A 89 15.43 4.23 9.83
N PRO A 90 16.43 5.02 9.40
CA PRO A 90 16.19 6.14 8.48
C PRO A 90 15.56 5.73 7.14
N TRP A 91 15.73 4.47 6.74
CA TRP A 91 15.06 3.94 5.55
C TRP A 91 13.55 3.79 5.74
N MET A 92 13.04 3.67 6.97
CA MET A 92 11.59 3.57 7.20
C MET A 92 10.89 4.89 6.94
N ASP A 93 11.51 6.01 7.34
CA ASP A 93 11.02 7.35 6.98
C ASP A 93 11.07 7.55 5.46
N SER A 94 12.14 7.07 4.81
CA SER A 94 12.26 7.14 3.35
C SER A 94 11.24 6.24 2.63
N LEU A 95 10.80 5.15 3.25
CA LEU A 95 9.74 4.29 2.73
C LEU A 95 8.35 4.91 2.92
N LEU A 96 8.13 5.70 3.98
CA LEU A 96 6.88 6.46 4.16
C LEU A 96 6.73 7.53 3.08
N GLU A 97 7.85 8.10 2.63
CA GLU A 97 7.91 9.07 1.53
C GLU A 97 8.11 8.42 0.15
N ALA A 98 8.10 7.09 0.06
CA ALA A 98 8.38 6.39 -1.19
C ALA A 98 7.29 6.69 -2.24
N GLN A 99 7.73 6.75 -3.48
CA GLN A 99 6.88 7.16 -4.60
C GLN A 99 6.80 6.04 -5.61
N VAL A 100 5.58 5.72 -6.01
CA VAL A 100 5.32 4.76 -7.07
C VAL A 100 5.31 5.53 -8.38
N GLU A 101 6.14 5.11 -9.33
CA GLU A 101 6.41 5.89 -10.52
C GLU A 101 6.49 5.05 -11.79
N VAL A 102 6.19 5.72 -12.90
CA VAL A 102 6.47 5.28 -14.26
C VAL A 102 7.49 6.26 -14.83
N ALA A 103 8.66 5.76 -15.25
CA ALA A 103 9.76 6.64 -15.61
C ALA A 103 10.47 6.21 -16.89
N LEU A 104 10.86 7.20 -17.69
CA LEU A 104 11.67 7.00 -18.89
C LEU A 104 13.15 7.04 -18.55
N VAL A 105 13.89 6.03 -19.00
CA VAL A 105 15.34 5.98 -18.87
C VAL A 105 15.96 6.94 -19.89
N ARG A 106 16.55 8.04 -19.40
CA ARG A 106 17.19 9.05 -20.25
C ARG A 106 18.63 8.69 -20.56
N ASP A 107 19.35 8.30 -19.52
CA ASP A 107 20.75 7.90 -19.60
C ASP A 107 21.04 6.85 -18.52
N LEU A 108 22.11 6.10 -18.71
CA LEU A 108 22.59 5.12 -17.75
C LEU A 108 24.11 5.01 -17.79
N ASP A 109 24.70 4.84 -16.61
CA ASP A 109 26.13 4.58 -16.47
C ASP A 109 26.39 3.48 -15.43
N GLN A 110 27.63 3.36 -14.95
CA GLN A 110 27.99 2.33 -13.98
C GLN A 110 27.48 2.62 -12.55
N GLU A 111 27.05 3.85 -12.28
CA GLU A 111 26.67 4.33 -10.95
C GLU A 111 25.15 4.48 -10.78
N GLY A 112 24.39 4.74 -11.85
CA GLY A 112 22.93 4.96 -11.75
C GLY A 112 22.19 5.16 -13.08
N LEU A 113 20.86 5.16 -13.00
CA LEU A 113 19.94 5.55 -14.06
C LEU A 113 19.55 7.01 -13.88
N ASP A 114 19.51 7.75 -14.97
CA ASP A 114 18.84 9.04 -15.00
C ASP A 114 17.43 8.83 -15.52
N LEU A 115 16.45 8.92 -14.62
CA LEU A 115 15.05 8.69 -14.90
C LEU A 115 14.31 10.03 -15.06
N ARG A 116 13.44 10.13 -16.06
CA ARG A 116 12.42 11.20 -16.15
C ARG A 116 11.09 10.63 -15.68
N LEU A 117 10.49 11.21 -14.64
CA LEU A 117 9.24 10.72 -14.06
C LEU A 117 8.02 11.13 -14.89
N ALA A 118 7.00 10.28 -14.98
CA ALA A 118 5.77 10.61 -15.70
C ALA A 118 4.89 11.61 -14.92
N SER A 119 4.92 11.53 -13.58
CA SER A 119 4.09 12.35 -12.68
C SER A 119 4.38 13.86 -12.80
N ASP A 120 5.66 14.25 -12.77
CA ASP A 120 6.10 15.65 -12.72
C ASP A 120 7.15 16.03 -13.79
N GLU A 121 7.54 15.10 -14.66
CA GLU A 121 8.62 15.26 -15.65
C GLU A 121 10.01 15.58 -15.08
N SER A 122 10.18 15.53 -13.76
CA SER A 122 11.46 15.79 -13.12
C SER A 122 12.47 14.68 -13.45
N GLN A 123 13.75 15.06 -13.41
CA GLN A 123 14.84 14.11 -13.59
C GLN A 123 15.39 13.68 -12.23
N ARG A 124 15.48 12.36 -12.02
CA ARG A 124 15.98 11.75 -10.79
C ARG A 124 17.11 10.78 -11.08
N ARG A 125 18.15 10.83 -10.26
CA ARG A 125 19.21 9.84 -10.24
C ARG A 125 18.78 8.65 -9.39
N VAL A 126 18.83 7.46 -9.96
CA VAL A 126 18.37 6.22 -9.32
C VAL A 126 19.45 5.16 -9.32
N TYR A 127 19.78 4.65 -8.14
CA TYR A 127 20.66 3.51 -7.95
C TYR A 127 19.87 2.22 -8.19
N TRP A 128 20.39 1.34 -9.06
CA TRP A 128 19.70 0.10 -9.44
C TRP A 128 20.68 -1.08 -9.51
N ASP A 129 20.15 -2.30 -9.70
CA ASP A 129 20.94 -3.50 -9.97
C ASP A 129 20.87 -3.92 -11.44
N GLN A 130 22.03 -4.00 -12.08
CA GLN A 130 22.15 -4.48 -13.46
C GLN A 130 21.79 -5.95 -13.61
N ASP A 131 21.80 -6.72 -12.51
CA ASP A 131 21.35 -8.11 -12.49
C ASP A 131 19.83 -8.24 -12.43
N LEU A 132 19.10 -7.19 -12.00
CA LEU A 132 17.64 -7.20 -11.93
C LEU A 132 16.99 -6.65 -13.20
N LEU A 133 17.47 -5.51 -13.68
CA LEU A 133 16.98 -4.88 -14.90
C LEU A 133 18.16 -4.47 -15.78
N ARG A 134 17.96 -4.61 -17.09
CA ARG A 134 18.91 -4.14 -18.11
C ARG A 134 18.22 -3.11 -19.00
N PRO A 135 17.85 -1.94 -18.44
CA PRO A 135 17.22 -0.89 -19.21
C PRO A 135 18.16 -0.32 -20.25
N GLY A 136 17.65 -0.12 -21.47
CA GLY A 136 18.27 0.75 -22.45
C GLY A 136 17.78 2.19 -22.28
N ALA A 137 18.58 3.15 -22.75
CA ALA A 137 18.09 4.52 -22.90
C ALA A 137 16.88 4.54 -23.86
N GLY A 138 15.78 5.16 -23.42
CA GLY A 138 14.51 5.15 -24.10
C GLY A 138 13.51 4.10 -23.61
N ASP A 139 13.91 3.18 -22.72
CA ASP A 139 12.99 2.23 -22.09
C ASP A 139 12.21 2.86 -20.94
N THR A 140 11.08 2.26 -20.60
CA THR A 140 10.26 2.64 -19.45
C THR A 140 10.51 1.68 -18.29
N VAL A 141 10.65 2.23 -17.09
CA VAL A 141 10.75 1.47 -15.83
C VAL A 141 9.57 1.84 -14.94
N LEU A 142 8.98 0.85 -14.30
CA LEU A 142 7.84 0.99 -13.40
C LEU A 142 8.18 0.41 -12.04
N GLY A 143 7.84 1.10 -10.96
CA GLY A 143 8.03 0.56 -9.62
C GLY A 143 8.14 1.63 -8.53
N LEU A 144 8.63 1.21 -7.37
CA LEU A 144 8.78 2.08 -6.21
C LEU A 144 10.17 2.73 -6.18
N LEU A 145 10.19 4.06 -6.08
CA LEU A 145 11.38 4.87 -5.84
C LEU A 145 11.44 5.26 -4.36
N VAL A 146 12.54 4.86 -3.71
CA VAL A 146 12.80 5.13 -2.29
C VAL A 146 13.97 6.09 -2.18
N LYS A 147 13.78 7.23 -1.52
CA LYS A 147 14.87 8.20 -1.33
C LYS A 147 16.00 7.60 -0.50
N VAL A 148 17.26 7.88 -0.86
CA VAL A 148 18.40 7.45 -0.04
C VAL A 148 18.51 8.36 1.19
N PRO A 149 18.52 7.81 2.43
CA PRO A 149 18.68 8.63 3.62
C PRO A 149 19.96 9.46 3.57
N GLU A 150 19.84 10.75 3.92
CA GLU A 150 20.96 11.71 4.01
C GLU A 150 21.73 11.94 2.69
N GLN A 151 21.19 11.50 1.54
CA GLN A 151 21.85 11.65 0.24
C GLN A 151 20.89 12.13 -0.84
N GLU A 152 21.47 12.68 -1.91
CA GLU A 152 20.75 13.00 -3.13
C GLU A 152 20.70 11.74 -4.01
N GLY A 153 19.50 11.22 -4.22
CA GLY A 153 19.24 10.08 -5.09
C GLY A 153 18.16 9.15 -4.53
N TYR A 154 17.79 8.19 -5.37
CA TYR A 154 16.74 7.21 -5.06
C TYR A 154 17.25 5.80 -5.33
N VAL A 155 16.61 4.81 -4.74
CA VAL A 155 16.78 3.39 -5.06
C VAL A 155 15.48 2.91 -5.69
N LEU A 156 15.61 2.16 -6.77
CA LEU A 156 14.50 1.40 -7.33
C LEU A 156 14.41 0.05 -6.61
N THR A 157 13.22 -0.32 -6.13
CA THR A 157 13.04 -1.60 -5.43
C THR A 157 13.15 -2.80 -6.37
N ASP A 158 13.33 -3.99 -5.79
CA ASP A 158 13.47 -5.23 -6.56
C ASP A 158 12.15 -5.68 -7.23
N ALA A 159 11.02 -5.07 -6.87
CA ALA A 159 9.71 -5.35 -7.44
C ALA A 159 9.44 -4.62 -8.78
N CYS A 160 10.41 -3.82 -9.24
CA CYS A 160 10.31 -3.05 -10.47
C CYS A 160 10.10 -3.93 -11.72
N ALA A 161 9.53 -3.30 -12.75
CA ALA A 161 9.32 -3.86 -14.07
C ALA A 161 9.94 -2.95 -15.13
N GLN A 162 10.28 -3.53 -16.27
CA GLN A 162 10.80 -2.81 -17.44
C GLN A 162 9.89 -3.08 -18.64
N GLN A 163 9.60 -2.03 -19.39
CA GLN A 163 8.88 -2.08 -20.65
C GLN A 163 9.74 -1.46 -21.75
N PRO A 164 9.90 -2.12 -22.91
CA PRO A 164 10.73 -1.60 -23.98
C PRO A 164 10.11 -0.33 -24.60
N GLY A 165 10.93 0.68 -24.82
CA GLY A 165 10.52 1.95 -25.42
C GLY A 165 9.73 2.90 -24.51
N SER A 166 9.30 4.04 -25.07
CA SER A 166 8.71 5.17 -24.34
C SER A 166 7.17 5.17 -24.29
N ARG A 167 6.51 4.23 -24.97
CA ARG A 167 5.04 4.27 -25.15
C ARG A 167 4.29 4.25 -23.82
N VAL A 168 4.74 3.42 -22.87
CA VAL A 168 4.12 3.33 -21.54
C VAL A 168 4.33 4.63 -20.78
N PHE A 169 5.54 5.18 -20.79
CA PHE A 169 5.81 6.49 -20.21
C PHE A 169 4.92 7.59 -20.81
N GLU A 170 4.78 7.67 -22.13
CA GLU A 170 3.97 8.70 -22.81
C GLU A 170 2.50 8.64 -22.40
N LEU A 171 1.95 7.44 -22.21
CA LEU A 171 0.58 7.24 -21.76
C LEU A 171 0.38 7.80 -20.33
N PHE A 172 1.23 7.39 -19.39
CA PHE A 172 1.12 7.87 -18.00
C PHE A 172 1.46 9.36 -17.86
N ALA A 173 2.43 9.87 -18.63
CA ALA A 173 2.79 11.29 -18.60
C ALA A 173 1.69 12.17 -19.21
N GLY A 174 1.01 11.68 -20.27
CA GLY A 174 -0.15 12.33 -20.85
C GLY A 174 -1.29 12.44 -19.85
N GLU A 175 -1.66 11.32 -19.22
CA GLU A 175 -2.72 11.28 -18.20
C GLU A 175 -2.40 12.20 -17.01
N ALA A 176 -1.17 12.14 -16.47
CA ALA A 176 -0.74 13.02 -15.39
C ALA A 176 -0.80 14.50 -15.79
N SER A 177 -0.47 14.82 -17.05
CA SER A 177 -0.56 16.20 -17.57
C SER A 177 -2.01 16.69 -17.67
N GLU A 178 -2.91 15.85 -18.16
CA GLU A 178 -4.35 16.17 -18.21
C GLU A 178 -4.93 16.40 -16.82
N GLN A 179 -4.58 15.53 -15.86
CA GLN A 179 -5.02 15.67 -14.47
C GLN A 179 -4.44 16.92 -13.78
N ARG A 180 -3.20 17.31 -14.09
CA ARG A 180 -2.61 18.59 -13.64
C ARG A 180 -3.39 19.79 -14.16
N LEU A 181 -3.74 19.78 -15.45
CA LEU A 181 -4.55 20.84 -16.07
C LEU A 181 -5.96 20.91 -15.46
N ALA A 182 -6.51 19.78 -15.04
CA ALA A 182 -7.77 19.71 -14.29
C ALA A 182 -7.67 20.20 -12.83
N GLY A 183 -6.49 20.64 -12.38
CA GLY A 183 -6.27 21.21 -11.05
C GLY A 183 -6.23 20.17 -9.92
N ARG A 184 -5.98 18.89 -10.22
CA ARG A 184 -5.79 17.87 -9.18
C ARG A 184 -4.49 18.06 -8.42
N ILE A 185 -4.49 17.62 -7.17
CA ILE A 185 -3.34 17.70 -6.26
C ILE A 185 -2.30 16.65 -6.68
N GLU A 186 -1.02 16.96 -6.51
CA GLU A 186 0.11 16.14 -6.96
C GLU A 186 0.08 14.68 -6.46
N GLU A 187 -0.45 14.44 -5.26
CA GLU A 187 -0.62 13.10 -4.69
C GLU A 187 -1.63 12.24 -5.46
N GLU A 188 -2.64 12.83 -6.08
CA GLU A 188 -3.65 12.11 -6.89
C GLU A 188 -3.11 11.68 -8.25
N LEU A 189 -2.03 12.33 -8.72
CA LEU A 189 -1.41 12.07 -10.02
C LEU A 189 -0.49 10.84 -10.00
N ARG A 190 -0.11 10.37 -8.81
CA ARG A 190 0.86 9.28 -8.67
C ARG A 190 0.17 7.94 -8.92
N PRO A 191 0.73 7.08 -9.79
CA PRO A 191 0.19 5.75 -10.00
C PRO A 191 0.26 4.94 -8.70
N ARG A 192 -0.69 4.03 -8.49
CA ARG A 192 -0.66 3.08 -7.37
C ARG A 192 0.01 1.77 -7.79
N LEU A 193 0.66 1.07 -6.87
CA LEU A 193 1.29 -0.25 -7.16
C LEU A 193 0.28 -1.25 -7.71
N LEU A 194 -0.95 -1.21 -7.22
CA LEU A 194 -2.03 -2.06 -7.72
C LEU A 194 -2.38 -1.75 -9.18
N ASP A 195 -2.36 -0.48 -9.57
CA ASP A 195 -2.67 -0.05 -10.93
C ASP A 195 -1.52 -0.41 -11.89
N ILE A 196 -0.27 -0.27 -11.43
CA ILE A 196 0.90 -0.76 -12.15
C ILE A 196 0.83 -2.29 -12.34
N ASP A 197 0.53 -3.08 -11.30
CA ASP A 197 0.46 -4.54 -11.46
C ASP A 197 -0.64 -4.94 -12.44
N ARG A 198 -1.83 -4.34 -12.34
CA ARG A 198 -2.94 -4.58 -13.27
C ARG A 198 -2.56 -4.22 -14.70
N PHE A 199 -1.88 -3.08 -14.90
CA PHE A 199 -1.35 -2.69 -16.20
C PHE A 199 -0.37 -3.74 -16.73
N LEU A 200 0.60 -4.18 -15.94
CA LEU A 200 1.59 -5.18 -16.34
C LEU A 200 0.95 -6.52 -16.69
N VAL A 201 -0.04 -6.97 -15.91
CA VAL A 201 -0.82 -8.19 -16.19
C VAL A 201 -1.57 -8.05 -17.53
N LEU A 202 -2.17 -6.89 -17.81
CA LEU A 202 -2.84 -6.62 -19.09
C LEU A 202 -1.86 -6.54 -20.27
N GLN A 203 -0.64 -6.06 -20.04
CA GLN A 203 0.44 -6.07 -21.04
C GLN A 203 1.09 -7.45 -21.22
N GLY A 204 0.63 -8.47 -20.49
CA GLY A 204 1.11 -9.83 -20.66
C GLY A 204 2.35 -10.18 -19.84
N GLU A 205 2.68 -9.45 -18.76
CA GLU A 205 3.50 -10.01 -17.67
C GLU A 205 2.69 -11.12 -16.94
N ARG A 206 2.40 -12.21 -17.63
CA ARG A 206 2.20 -13.52 -17.01
C ARG A 206 3.60 -14.07 -16.71
N GLU A 207 3.77 -14.85 -15.64
CA GLU A 207 5.04 -15.54 -15.39
C GLU A 207 5.52 -16.19 -16.71
N PRO A 208 6.78 -15.95 -17.17
CA PRO A 208 7.22 -16.45 -18.46
C PRO A 208 7.07 -17.97 -18.47
N ARG A 209 6.06 -18.46 -19.21
CA ARG A 209 5.79 -19.87 -19.32
C ARG A 209 6.97 -20.51 -20.03
N ALA A 210 7.45 -21.64 -19.51
CA ALA A 210 8.57 -22.34 -20.12
C ALA A 210 8.25 -22.65 -21.59
N LEU A 211 9.21 -22.52 -22.50
CA LEU A 211 8.98 -22.72 -23.94
C LEU A 211 8.32 -24.09 -24.21
N SER A 212 8.76 -25.13 -23.50
CA SER A 212 8.16 -26.48 -23.55
C SER A 212 6.67 -26.55 -23.19
N VAL A 213 6.15 -25.64 -22.35
CA VAL A 213 4.73 -25.55 -22.01
C VAL A 213 3.96 -24.89 -23.14
N LEU A 214 4.49 -23.80 -23.71
CA LEU A 214 3.90 -23.11 -24.85
C LEU A 214 3.88 -23.99 -26.11
N GLU A 215 4.98 -24.70 -26.39
CA GLU A 215 5.07 -25.71 -27.45
C GLU A 215 4.12 -26.89 -27.19
N GLY A 216 3.92 -27.26 -25.92
CA GLY A 216 2.98 -28.30 -25.52
C GLY A 216 1.52 -27.92 -25.77
N GLU A 217 1.14 -26.69 -25.42
CA GLU A 217 -0.20 -26.12 -25.67
C GLU A 217 -0.45 -25.94 -27.17
N LEU A 218 0.52 -25.39 -27.91
CA LEU A 218 0.44 -25.27 -29.37
C LEU A 218 0.34 -26.66 -30.01
N GLY A 219 1.14 -27.63 -29.54
CA GLY A 219 1.10 -28.99 -30.03
C GLY A 219 -0.18 -29.75 -29.66
N ALA A 220 -0.88 -29.36 -28.60
CA ALA A 220 -2.21 -29.90 -28.27
C ALA A 220 -3.27 -29.33 -29.22
N LEU A 221 -3.25 -28.02 -29.45
CA LEU A 221 -4.12 -27.35 -30.43
C LEU A 221 -3.91 -27.93 -31.83
N VAL A 222 -2.65 -28.09 -32.26
CA VAL A 222 -2.33 -28.61 -33.59
C VAL A 222 -2.68 -30.10 -33.74
N ARG A 223 -2.55 -30.91 -32.68
CA ARG A 223 -2.96 -32.33 -32.72
C ARG A 223 -4.47 -32.52 -32.82
N GLU A 224 -5.25 -31.59 -32.29
CA GLU A 224 -6.71 -31.59 -32.44
C GLU A 224 -7.13 -31.40 -33.91
N LEU A 225 -6.25 -30.82 -34.73
CA LEU A 225 -6.49 -30.52 -36.15
C LEU A 225 -6.21 -31.69 -37.10
N ALA A 226 -5.62 -32.81 -36.62
CA ALA A 226 -5.25 -33.98 -37.42
C ALA A 226 -4.43 -33.66 -38.71
N ASP A 227 -3.72 -32.53 -38.72
CA ASP A 227 -2.78 -32.17 -39.77
C ASP A 227 -1.36 -32.58 -39.36
N ASP A 228 -0.86 -33.67 -39.93
CA ASP A 228 0.48 -34.21 -39.64
C ASP A 228 1.62 -33.32 -40.18
N GLU A 229 1.30 -32.31 -41.00
CA GLU A 229 2.28 -31.41 -41.64
C GLU A 229 2.67 -30.19 -40.78
N LEU A 230 1.87 -29.83 -39.76
CA LEU A 230 2.18 -28.74 -38.83
C LEU A 230 2.63 -29.34 -37.49
N ARG A 231 3.88 -29.09 -37.09
CA ARG A 231 4.37 -29.43 -35.75
C ARG A 231 4.74 -28.17 -34.98
N ALA A 232 4.54 -28.21 -33.66
CA ALA A 232 4.85 -27.08 -32.78
C ALA A 232 6.33 -26.71 -32.86
N GLU A 233 7.21 -27.69 -33.05
CA GLU A 233 8.65 -27.49 -33.23
C GLU A 233 8.98 -26.75 -34.54
N ASP A 234 8.26 -27.02 -35.62
CA ASP A 234 8.45 -26.38 -36.94
C ASP A 234 7.94 -24.92 -36.92
N ILE A 235 6.84 -24.67 -36.22
CA ILE A 235 6.33 -23.32 -35.97
C ILE A 235 7.33 -22.53 -35.12
N SER A 236 7.85 -23.14 -34.06
CA SER A 236 8.85 -22.50 -33.18
C SER A 236 10.16 -22.22 -33.92
N ALA A 237 10.60 -23.11 -34.82
CA ALA A 237 11.74 -22.87 -35.70
C ALA A 237 11.49 -21.71 -36.67
N THR A 238 10.30 -21.64 -37.27
CA THR A 238 9.89 -20.54 -38.17
C THR A 238 9.87 -19.20 -37.42
N LEU A 239 9.39 -19.19 -36.17
CA LEU A 239 9.38 -18.01 -35.30
C LEU A 239 10.78 -17.59 -34.85
N ARG A 240 11.71 -18.54 -34.73
CA ARG A 240 13.13 -18.31 -34.42
C ARG A 240 13.85 -17.60 -35.54
N GLU A 241 13.52 -17.93 -36.79
CA GLU A 241 14.14 -17.34 -37.99
C GLU A 241 13.52 -15.99 -38.38
N SER A 242 12.32 -15.68 -37.89
CA SER A 242 11.62 -14.43 -38.22
C SER A 242 12.03 -13.27 -37.30
N ARG A 243 12.46 -12.16 -37.91
CA ARG A 243 12.79 -10.90 -37.22
C ARG A 243 11.57 -10.07 -36.84
N GLU A 244 10.43 -10.31 -37.51
CA GLU A 244 9.20 -9.57 -37.28
C GLU A 244 8.04 -10.55 -37.05
N PRO A 245 7.20 -10.33 -36.03
CA PRO A 245 6.11 -11.25 -35.69
C PRO A 245 5.08 -11.34 -36.82
N SER A 246 4.76 -10.23 -37.49
CA SER A 246 3.81 -10.16 -38.59
C SER A 246 4.17 -11.05 -39.79
N ALA A 247 5.47 -11.18 -40.09
CA ALA A 247 5.95 -11.98 -41.22
C ALA A 247 5.77 -13.49 -41.02
N ALA A 248 5.80 -13.96 -39.77
CA ALA A 248 5.55 -15.35 -39.42
C ALA A 248 4.08 -15.62 -39.07
N PHE A 249 3.41 -14.67 -38.38
CA PHE A 249 2.04 -14.86 -37.93
C PHE A 249 1.02 -14.83 -39.06
N GLY A 250 1.19 -13.97 -40.08
CA GLY A 250 0.23 -13.87 -41.18
C GLY A 250 -0.02 -15.22 -41.86
N PRO A 251 1.00 -15.89 -42.39
CA PRO A 251 0.84 -17.21 -43.02
C PRO A 251 0.31 -18.30 -42.08
N LEU A 252 0.69 -18.26 -40.80
CA LEU A 252 0.23 -19.23 -39.80
C LEU A 252 -1.25 -19.03 -39.45
N LEU A 253 -1.64 -17.78 -39.14
CA LEU A 253 -3.01 -17.41 -38.83
C LEU A 253 -3.94 -17.57 -40.03
N ASP A 254 -3.48 -17.28 -41.25
CA ASP A 254 -4.23 -17.54 -42.47
C ASP A 254 -4.51 -19.04 -42.61
N ARG A 255 -3.51 -19.91 -42.40
CA ARG A 255 -3.73 -21.36 -42.40
C ARG A 255 -4.72 -21.78 -41.32
N PHE A 256 -4.57 -21.31 -40.08
CA PHE A 256 -5.54 -21.60 -39.02
C PHE A 256 -6.95 -21.10 -39.37
N ALA A 257 -7.08 -19.93 -40.02
CA ALA A 257 -8.36 -19.35 -40.40
C ALA A 257 -9.06 -20.12 -41.54
N PHE A 258 -8.30 -20.69 -42.47
CA PHE A 258 -8.84 -21.41 -43.63
C PHE A 258 -9.01 -22.92 -43.39
N GLU A 259 -8.13 -23.51 -42.59
CA GLU A 259 -8.08 -24.96 -42.36
C GLU A 259 -8.84 -25.36 -41.09
N THR A 260 -9.24 -24.40 -40.23
CA THR A 260 -9.85 -24.68 -38.93
C THR A 260 -11.03 -23.76 -38.60
N GLU A 261 -11.89 -24.21 -37.69
CA GLU A 261 -12.99 -23.40 -37.11
C GLU A 261 -12.62 -22.82 -35.73
N LEU A 262 -11.32 -22.81 -35.39
CA LEU A 262 -10.86 -22.31 -34.10
C LEU A 262 -10.92 -20.78 -34.03
N ASP A 263 -11.09 -20.29 -32.81
CA ASP A 263 -10.93 -18.87 -32.53
C ASP A 263 -9.46 -18.47 -32.74
N LEU A 264 -9.23 -17.49 -33.60
CA LEU A 264 -7.90 -17.00 -33.95
C LEU A 264 -7.30 -16.16 -32.84
N ASP A 265 -8.12 -15.60 -31.93
CA ASP A 265 -7.63 -14.74 -30.86
C ASP A 265 -6.75 -15.49 -29.85
N PRO A 266 -7.17 -16.64 -29.29
CA PRO A 266 -6.31 -17.47 -28.42
C PRO A 266 -5.04 -17.98 -29.12
N ILE A 267 -5.14 -18.31 -30.41
CA ILE A 267 -3.99 -18.78 -31.21
C ILE A 267 -2.99 -17.65 -31.43
N ARG A 268 -3.48 -16.45 -31.76
CA ARG A 268 -2.66 -15.24 -31.93
C ARG A 268 -1.95 -14.86 -30.64
N GLU A 269 -2.62 -14.93 -29.50
CA GLU A 269 -2.02 -14.71 -28.18
C GLU A 269 -0.92 -15.73 -27.87
N LEU A 270 -1.17 -17.01 -28.13
CA LEU A 270 -0.19 -18.08 -27.92
C LEU A 270 1.04 -17.93 -28.83
N LEU A 271 0.85 -17.56 -30.10
CA LEU A 271 1.95 -17.31 -31.04
C LEU A 271 2.78 -16.07 -30.66
N LEU A 272 2.13 -15.02 -30.15
CA LEU A 272 2.81 -13.83 -29.61
C LEU A 272 3.72 -14.19 -28.43
N GLU A 273 3.20 -14.96 -27.48
CA GLU A 273 3.95 -15.37 -26.30
C GLU A 273 5.10 -16.32 -26.66
N LEU A 274 4.87 -17.25 -27.58
CA LEU A 274 5.90 -18.17 -28.07
C LEU A 274 7.00 -17.42 -28.84
N TRP A 275 6.65 -16.45 -29.69
CA TRP A 275 7.63 -15.61 -30.38
C TRP A 275 8.48 -14.79 -29.41
N ALA A 276 7.85 -14.13 -28.42
CA ALA A 276 8.56 -13.37 -27.40
C ALA A 276 9.57 -14.25 -26.65
N ARG A 277 9.18 -15.48 -26.30
CA ARG A 277 10.07 -16.42 -25.59
C ARG A 277 11.23 -16.91 -26.47
N VAL A 278 10.96 -17.22 -27.74
CA VAL A 278 11.99 -17.65 -28.70
C VAL A 278 13.01 -16.55 -28.97
N GLN A 279 12.59 -15.29 -29.08
CA GLN A 279 13.54 -14.17 -29.28
C GLN A 279 14.46 -13.96 -28.07
N ILE A 280 13.97 -14.19 -26.84
CA ILE A 280 14.81 -14.18 -25.63
C ILE A 280 15.89 -15.26 -25.71
N GLU A 281 15.55 -16.50 -26.07
CA GLU A 281 16.54 -17.59 -26.23
C GLU A 281 17.56 -17.29 -27.33
N VAL A 282 17.13 -16.75 -28.47
CA VAL A 282 18.03 -16.35 -29.58
C VAL A 282 19.00 -15.25 -29.16
N MET A 283 18.55 -14.30 -28.34
CA MET A 283 19.40 -13.23 -27.81
C MET A 283 20.39 -13.76 -26.76
N GLU A 284 19.98 -14.72 -25.94
CA GLU A 284 20.86 -15.41 -24.99
C GLU A 284 21.95 -16.21 -25.73
N GLU A 285 21.59 -16.93 -26.81
CA GLU A 285 22.52 -17.69 -27.65
C GLU A 285 23.41 -16.79 -28.55
N GLY A 286 22.93 -15.62 -28.94
CA GLY A 286 23.62 -14.68 -29.84
C GLY A 286 24.57 -13.68 -29.14
N SER A 287 24.65 -13.69 -27.81
CA SER A 287 25.34 -12.68 -27.00
C SER A 287 26.88 -12.81 -26.94
N GLU A 288 27.52 -13.48 -27.91
CA GLU A 288 28.99 -13.42 -28.07
C GLU A 288 29.48 -12.38 -29.10
N GLN A 289 28.69 -11.84 -30.04
CA GLN A 289 29.22 -10.85 -31.02
C GLN A 289 28.18 -9.84 -31.54
N GLY A 290 28.27 -8.59 -31.05
CA GLY A 290 28.34 -7.38 -31.89
C GLY A 290 27.07 -6.73 -32.46
N GLN A 291 26.93 -5.44 -32.11
CA GLN A 291 26.36 -4.30 -32.87
C GLN A 291 24.83 -4.18 -33.05
N ALA A 292 24.28 -3.12 -32.45
CA ALA A 292 22.91 -2.66 -32.62
C ALA A 292 22.66 -2.07 -34.04
N PRO A 293 21.49 -2.31 -34.66
CA PRO A 293 21.13 -1.77 -35.97
C PRO A 293 20.57 -0.33 -35.89
N PRO A 294 20.60 0.45 -36.98
CA PRO A 294 20.24 1.87 -36.98
C PRO A 294 18.72 2.08 -36.96
N GLN A 295 18.26 3.03 -36.14
CA GLN A 295 16.85 3.43 -36.05
C GLN A 295 16.36 4.08 -37.34
N ARG A 296 15.20 3.60 -37.82
CA ARG A 296 14.48 4.09 -39.00
C ARG A 296 13.43 5.10 -38.53
N ARG A 297 13.60 6.38 -38.88
CA ARG A 297 12.59 7.43 -38.63
C ARG A 297 11.35 7.17 -39.50
N VAL A 298 10.17 7.08 -38.89
CA VAL A 298 8.88 7.14 -39.57
C VAL A 298 8.57 8.61 -39.84
N ARG A 299 8.28 8.92 -41.11
CA ARG A 299 7.91 10.24 -41.62
C ARG A 299 6.41 10.44 -41.37
N GLY A 300 6.05 11.19 -40.34
CA GLY A 300 4.83 11.99 -40.30
C GLY A 300 5.24 13.45 -40.54
N GLU A 301 4.51 14.18 -41.36
CA GLU A 301 4.82 15.59 -41.65
C GLU A 301 4.74 16.40 -40.34
N GLU A 302 5.90 16.85 -39.86
CA GLU A 302 6.00 17.80 -38.74
C GLU A 302 5.33 19.10 -39.15
N LEU A 303 4.24 19.46 -38.46
CA LEU A 303 3.69 20.81 -38.47
C LEU A 303 4.76 21.76 -37.93
N ASP A 304 5.12 22.77 -38.71
CA ASP A 304 6.07 23.80 -38.29
C ASP A 304 5.44 24.63 -37.17
N GLY A 305 5.87 24.39 -35.93
CA GLY A 305 5.41 25.14 -34.76
C GLY A 305 5.59 26.66 -34.88
N ALA A 306 6.48 27.13 -35.77
CA ALA A 306 6.63 28.54 -36.06
C ALA A 306 5.41 29.13 -36.79
N GLU A 307 4.74 28.36 -37.66
CA GLU A 307 3.53 28.82 -38.36
C GLU A 307 2.31 28.90 -37.43
N LEU A 308 2.20 27.96 -36.48
CA LEU A 308 1.14 27.97 -35.45
C LEU A 308 1.30 29.16 -34.50
N LEU A 309 2.52 29.41 -34.02
CA LEU A 309 2.82 30.59 -33.20
C LEU A 309 2.55 31.89 -33.95
N ALA A 310 2.94 31.97 -35.23
CA ALA A 310 2.68 33.16 -36.05
C ALA A 310 1.17 33.42 -36.25
N LYS A 311 0.35 32.37 -36.36
CA LYS A 311 -1.12 32.50 -36.44
C LYS A 311 -1.72 33.05 -35.14
N ILE A 312 -1.28 32.53 -33.99
CA ILE A 312 -1.74 32.96 -32.66
C ILE A 312 -1.35 34.43 -32.41
N GLU A 313 -0.10 34.79 -32.67
CA GLU A 313 0.39 36.17 -32.51
C GLU A 313 -0.35 37.14 -33.44
N ALA A 314 -0.65 36.72 -34.68
CA ALA A 314 -1.40 37.53 -35.63
C ALA A 314 -2.87 37.72 -35.22
N ALA A 315 -3.47 36.72 -34.58
CA ALA A 315 -4.85 36.78 -34.08
C ALA A 315 -4.96 37.64 -32.81
N GLU A 316 -3.99 37.53 -31.90
CA GLU A 316 -3.88 38.41 -30.73
C GLU A 316 -3.71 39.88 -31.15
N ALA A 317 -2.87 40.15 -32.16
CA ALA A 317 -2.70 41.49 -32.72
C ALA A 317 -3.99 42.06 -33.36
N ARG A 318 -4.92 41.20 -33.79
CA ARG A 318 -6.24 41.58 -34.33
C ARG A 318 -7.33 41.65 -33.26
N GLY A 319 -7.04 41.28 -32.01
CA GLY A 319 -8.00 41.27 -30.91
C GLY A 319 -9.07 40.17 -31.03
N GLU A 320 -8.76 39.09 -31.74
CA GLU A 320 -9.61 37.90 -31.83
C GLU A 320 -9.63 37.17 -30.48
N ARG A 321 -10.75 36.51 -30.15
CA ARG A 321 -10.83 35.72 -28.92
C ARG A 321 -9.98 34.47 -29.10
N MET A 322 -9.09 34.22 -28.12
CA MET A 322 -8.13 33.12 -28.19
C MET A 322 -8.79 31.75 -28.36
N LEU A 323 -9.98 31.55 -27.76
CA LEU A 323 -10.75 30.32 -27.90
C LEU A 323 -11.18 30.09 -29.35
N ASP A 324 -11.80 31.08 -29.99
CA ASP A 324 -12.21 30.98 -31.41
C ASP A 324 -11.03 30.69 -32.36
N VAL A 325 -9.83 31.15 -32.03
CA VAL A 325 -8.59 30.92 -32.80
C VAL A 325 -8.08 29.50 -32.60
N LEU A 326 -8.15 28.97 -31.38
CA LEU A 326 -7.77 27.60 -31.06
C LEU A 326 -8.77 26.62 -31.68
N ASP A 327 -10.07 26.88 -31.60
CA ASP A 327 -11.12 26.07 -32.24
C ASP A 327 -10.89 25.99 -33.76
N GLN A 328 -10.51 27.11 -34.38
CA GLN A 328 -10.22 27.17 -35.82
C GLN A 328 -8.93 26.41 -36.19
N ILE A 329 -7.93 26.42 -35.30
CA ILE A 329 -6.70 25.61 -35.45
C ILE A 329 -7.02 24.12 -35.28
N GLU A 330 -7.85 23.76 -34.31
CA GLU A 330 -8.28 22.37 -34.08
C GLU A 330 -9.14 21.82 -35.21
N GLU A 331 -9.99 22.66 -35.82
CA GLU A 331 -10.77 22.33 -37.02
C GLU A 331 -9.85 22.14 -38.25
N GLU A 332 -8.86 23.03 -38.44
CA GLU A 332 -7.85 22.88 -39.50
C GLU A 332 -6.96 21.63 -39.33
N LEU A 333 -6.74 21.20 -38.08
CA LEU A 333 -5.98 20.00 -37.73
C LEU A 333 -6.83 18.73 -37.69
N GLY A 334 -8.15 18.85 -37.82
CA GLY A 334 -9.08 17.72 -37.79
C GLY A 334 -9.17 17.03 -36.42
N ILE A 335 -8.91 17.78 -35.33
CA ILE A 335 -8.89 17.27 -33.94
C ILE A 335 -10.26 17.41 -33.26
N ALA A 336 -11.19 18.20 -33.83
CA ALA A 336 -12.48 18.47 -33.20
C ALA A 336 -13.41 17.24 -33.10
N GLU A 337 -13.80 16.87 -31.86
CA GLU A 337 -14.91 15.94 -31.58
C GLU A 337 -16.27 16.68 -31.59
N PRO A 338 -17.38 16.02 -31.98
CA PRO A 338 -18.69 16.66 -32.06
C PRO A 338 -19.26 16.96 -30.66
N GLU A 339 -19.56 18.24 -30.42
CA GLU A 339 -20.07 18.81 -29.16
C GLU A 339 -21.23 18.03 -28.51
N ALA A 340 -21.02 17.57 -27.27
CA ALA A 340 -22.10 17.17 -26.37
C ALA A 340 -22.62 18.40 -25.61
N GLN A 341 -23.92 18.65 -25.74
CA GLN A 341 -24.65 19.77 -25.18
C GLN A 341 -24.59 19.83 -23.64
N GLU A 342 -24.35 21.03 -23.12
CA GLU A 342 -24.51 21.40 -21.71
C GLU A 342 -25.93 21.12 -21.18
N GLU A 343 -26.07 20.31 -20.12
CA GLU A 343 -27.22 20.38 -19.22
C GLU A 343 -26.80 20.26 -17.73
N LEU A 344 -26.90 21.40 -17.04
CA LEU A 344 -27.50 21.62 -15.70
C LEU A 344 -27.02 20.78 -14.49
N ILE A 345 -26.27 21.45 -13.60
CA ILE A 345 -26.28 21.27 -12.13
C ILE A 345 -27.10 22.46 -11.56
N PRO A 346 -27.85 22.40 -10.42
CA PRO A 346 -27.90 21.38 -9.36
C PRO A 346 -29.31 20.95 -8.89
N GLU A 347 -29.44 19.72 -8.38
CA GLU A 347 -30.48 19.41 -7.38
C GLU A 347 -29.88 18.98 -6.05
N ARG A 348 -30.56 19.46 -5.00
CA ARG A 348 -30.23 19.40 -3.57
C ARG A 348 -29.96 17.97 -3.11
N VAL A 349 -28.91 17.81 -2.29
CA VAL A 349 -28.75 16.65 -1.42
C VAL A 349 -29.91 16.62 -0.43
N ASP A 350 -30.75 15.62 -0.57
CA ASP A 350 -31.92 15.35 0.27
C ASP A 350 -31.45 14.63 1.55
N TRP A 351 -31.23 15.39 2.63
CA TRP A 351 -30.80 14.86 3.95
C TRP A 351 -31.92 14.15 4.73
N ALA A 352 -32.95 13.66 4.04
CA ALA A 352 -34.15 13.12 4.67
C ALA A 352 -34.50 11.73 4.13
N THR A 353 -33.64 10.75 4.39
CA THR A 353 -34.03 9.32 4.35
C THR A 353 -33.55 8.63 5.61
N GLU A 354 -34.51 8.24 6.47
CA GLU A 354 -34.57 7.13 7.45
C GLU A 354 -33.33 6.61 8.23
N GLU A 355 -32.13 7.17 8.12
CA GLU A 355 -30.88 6.68 8.76
C GLU A 355 -30.48 7.51 9.98
N LEU A 356 -31.30 7.51 11.02
CA LEU A 356 -30.92 8.05 12.34
C LEU A 356 -29.93 7.14 13.11
N GLY A 357 -29.21 6.26 12.41
CA GLY A 357 -28.49 5.13 13.04
C GLY A 357 -27.15 4.78 12.41
N SER A 358 -26.47 5.74 11.76
CA SER A 358 -25.06 5.55 11.40
C SER A 358 -24.18 6.37 12.33
N LEU A 359 -23.45 5.69 13.22
CA LEU A 359 -22.41 6.29 14.06
C LEU A 359 -21.43 7.17 13.26
N ASP A 360 -21.14 6.82 12.00
CA ASP A 360 -20.29 7.62 11.12
C ASP A 360 -20.92 8.98 10.80
N ALA A 361 -22.23 9.01 10.53
CA ALA A 361 -22.94 10.26 10.28
C ALA A 361 -22.92 11.18 11.51
N LEU A 362 -23.05 10.60 12.71
CA LEU A 362 -22.97 11.35 13.97
C LEU A 362 -21.57 11.94 14.21
N VAL A 363 -20.50 11.24 13.82
CA VAL A 363 -19.14 11.81 13.88
C VAL A 363 -18.97 12.98 12.89
N GLN A 364 -19.53 12.86 11.68
CA GLN A 364 -19.50 13.95 10.70
C GLN A 364 -20.32 15.17 11.18
N GLU A 365 -21.47 14.94 11.79
CA GLU A 365 -22.29 16.00 12.39
C GLU A 365 -21.57 16.68 13.56
N PHE A 366 -20.94 15.91 14.45
CA PHE A 366 -20.12 16.45 15.53
C PHE A 366 -18.96 17.31 15.01
N GLN A 367 -18.26 16.85 13.96
CA GLN A 367 -17.21 17.61 13.31
C GLN A 367 -17.74 18.92 12.73
N TRP A 368 -18.86 18.87 12.00
CA TRP A 368 -19.49 20.03 11.39
C TRP A 368 -19.90 21.06 12.45
N GLU A 369 -20.54 20.65 13.54
CA GLU A 369 -20.97 21.56 14.60
C GLU A 369 -19.78 22.23 15.31
N ARG A 370 -18.73 21.46 15.56
CA ARG A 370 -17.47 21.95 16.15
C ARG A 370 -16.80 23.00 15.27
N GLN A 371 -16.81 22.80 13.96
CA GLN A 371 -16.33 23.80 12.99
C GLN A 371 -17.18 25.07 13.03
N GLN A 372 -18.51 24.98 13.07
CA GLN A 372 -19.42 26.14 13.18
C GLN A 372 -19.18 26.96 14.46
N LYS A 373 -18.84 26.28 15.57
CA LYS A 373 -18.52 26.92 16.85
C LYS A 373 -17.08 27.45 16.94
N GLY A 374 -16.30 27.40 15.85
CA GLY A 374 -14.91 27.88 15.82
C GLY A 374 -13.95 27.03 16.66
N MET A 375 -14.30 25.79 16.94
CA MET A 375 -13.48 24.84 17.70
C MET A 375 -13.32 23.53 16.91
N PRO A 376 -12.68 23.56 15.72
CA PRO A 376 -12.56 22.39 14.88
C PRO A 376 -11.87 21.24 15.64
N LEU A 377 -12.28 20.01 15.36
CA LEU A 377 -11.57 18.82 15.86
C LEU A 377 -10.17 18.80 15.25
N SER A 378 -9.18 18.43 16.05
CA SER A 378 -7.86 18.11 15.51
C SER A 378 -7.92 16.85 14.63
N GLU A 379 -7.00 16.71 13.69
CA GLU A 379 -6.92 15.52 12.82
C GLU A 379 -6.83 14.23 13.63
N VAL A 380 -5.99 14.22 14.68
CA VAL A 380 -5.84 13.09 15.59
C VAL A 380 -7.14 12.76 16.33
N GLU A 381 -7.91 13.78 16.73
CA GLU A 381 -9.20 13.59 17.40
C GLU A 381 -10.25 12.99 16.45
N LEU A 382 -10.33 13.50 15.22
CA LEU A 382 -11.22 12.97 14.19
C LEU A 382 -10.86 11.51 13.85
N GLN A 383 -9.58 11.21 13.63
CA GLN A 383 -9.11 9.87 13.34
C GLN A 383 -9.40 8.90 14.49
N THR A 384 -9.24 9.35 15.75
CA THR A 384 -9.57 8.54 16.93
C THR A 384 -11.06 8.17 16.96
N LEU A 385 -11.95 9.14 16.71
CA LEU A 385 -13.39 8.93 16.71
C LEU A 385 -13.83 8.01 15.56
N GLN A 386 -13.29 8.22 14.36
CA GLN A 386 -13.54 7.35 13.21
C GLN A 386 -13.07 5.91 13.47
N SER A 387 -11.88 5.74 14.06
CA SER A 387 -11.37 4.41 14.44
C SER A 387 -12.25 3.73 15.49
N PHE A 388 -12.77 4.50 16.45
CA PHE A 388 -13.71 4.01 17.46
C PHE A 388 -15.02 3.56 16.84
N VAL A 389 -15.60 4.35 15.94
CA VAL A 389 -16.83 3.99 15.22
C VAL A 389 -16.62 2.77 14.33
N GLN A 390 -15.50 2.69 13.60
CA GLN A 390 -15.16 1.53 12.80
C GLN A 390 -15.02 0.26 13.66
N HIS A 391 -14.46 0.40 14.87
CA HIS A 391 -14.38 -0.69 15.85
C HIS A 391 -15.76 -1.13 16.35
N ALA A 392 -16.68 -0.20 16.63
CA ALA A 392 -18.05 -0.53 16.99
C ALA A 392 -18.80 -1.21 15.83
N ALA A 393 -18.62 -0.70 14.61
CA ALA A 393 -19.24 -1.24 13.40
C ALA A 393 -18.78 -2.68 13.09
N SER A 394 -17.51 -3.01 13.32
CA SER A 394 -17.00 -4.38 13.14
C SER A 394 -17.57 -5.36 14.17
N ALA A 395 -18.01 -4.87 15.34
CA ALA A 395 -18.80 -5.63 16.31
C ALA A 395 -20.31 -5.66 15.98
N GLY A 396 -20.74 -5.12 14.84
CA GLY A 396 -22.14 -5.06 14.43
C GLY A 396 -22.96 -3.98 15.15
N ILE A 397 -22.30 -3.05 15.84
CA ILE A 397 -22.93 -1.93 16.55
C ILE A 397 -22.99 -0.72 15.62
N ARG A 398 -24.21 -0.26 15.34
CA ARG A 398 -24.46 0.93 14.50
C ARG A 398 -25.12 2.08 15.24
N GLU A 399 -25.69 1.79 16.40
CA GLU A 399 -26.44 2.71 17.24
C GLU A 399 -25.61 3.04 18.50
N PRO A 400 -25.47 4.32 18.88
CA PRO A 400 -24.76 4.73 20.10
C PRO A 400 -25.23 4.01 21.36
N GLU A 401 -26.54 3.76 21.50
CA GLU A 401 -27.17 3.19 22.69
C GLU A 401 -26.82 1.72 22.91
N ARG A 402 -26.22 1.07 21.92
CA ARG A 402 -25.74 -0.31 22.00
C ARG A 402 -24.23 -0.39 22.26
N ILE A 403 -23.56 0.75 22.38
CA ILE A 403 -22.15 0.81 22.76
C ILE A 403 -22.06 0.59 24.26
N SER A 404 -21.68 -0.63 24.65
CA SER A 404 -21.39 -0.99 26.04
C SER A 404 -19.95 -0.69 26.47
N GLY A 405 -19.69 -0.76 27.78
CA GLY A 405 -18.38 -0.63 28.39
C GLY A 405 -17.37 -1.64 27.84
N LYS A 406 -17.82 -2.82 27.42
CA LYS A 406 -16.98 -3.83 26.74
C LYS A 406 -16.40 -3.32 25.42
N HIS A 407 -17.19 -2.62 24.61
CA HIS A 407 -16.74 -2.07 23.33
C HIS A 407 -15.73 -0.94 23.53
N VAL A 408 -16.00 -0.06 24.49
CA VAL A 408 -15.08 1.01 24.88
C VAL A 408 -13.78 0.41 25.43
N ALA A 409 -13.85 -0.57 26.33
CA ALA A 409 -12.67 -1.25 26.88
C ALA A 409 -11.83 -1.92 25.79
N SER A 410 -12.46 -2.68 24.89
CA SER A 410 -11.80 -3.34 23.76
C SER A 410 -11.04 -2.34 22.88
N PHE A 411 -11.66 -1.21 22.54
CA PHE A 411 -11.01 -0.15 21.78
C PHE A 411 -9.81 0.47 22.52
N LEU A 412 -9.97 0.73 23.83
CA LEU A 412 -8.90 1.29 24.66
C LEU A 412 -7.74 0.32 24.84
N ILE A 413 -7.99 -0.97 24.97
CA ILE A 413 -6.94 -2.00 25.02
C ILE A 413 -6.13 -1.98 23.72
N ARG A 414 -6.76 -1.80 22.56
CA ARG A 414 -6.04 -1.65 21.28
C ARG A 414 -5.18 -0.38 21.27
N SER A 415 -5.70 0.73 21.76
CA SER A 415 -4.92 1.98 21.90
C SER A 415 -3.73 1.83 22.84
N TRP A 416 -3.92 1.06 23.92
CA TRP A 416 -2.87 0.73 24.88
C TRP A 416 -1.75 -0.12 24.29
N GLN A 417 -2.12 -1.13 23.51
CA GLN A 417 -1.16 -2.01 22.83
C GLN A 417 -0.30 -1.27 21.80
N LEU A 418 -0.81 -0.18 21.22
CA LEU A 418 -0.05 0.60 20.25
C LEU A 418 0.85 1.63 20.93
N ALA A 419 0.27 2.52 21.73
CA ALA A 419 0.94 3.73 22.20
C ALA A 419 0.91 3.88 23.73
N GLY A 420 0.57 2.81 24.45
CA GLY A 420 0.60 2.78 25.91
C GLY A 420 -0.55 3.55 26.56
N ILE A 421 -0.31 3.93 27.81
CA ILE A 421 -1.35 4.33 28.75
C ILE A 421 -1.85 5.75 28.51
N SER A 422 -0.95 6.66 28.13
CA SER A 422 -1.28 8.03 27.75
C SER A 422 -2.23 8.06 26.55
N ALA A 423 -1.99 7.22 25.54
CA ALA A 423 -2.87 7.11 24.37
C ALA A 423 -4.29 6.64 24.74
N CYS A 424 -4.43 5.74 25.72
CA CYS A 424 -5.73 5.31 26.21
C CYS A 424 -6.52 6.43 26.88
N LEU A 425 -5.85 7.19 27.74
CA LEU A 425 -6.47 8.29 28.47
C LEU A 425 -6.91 9.39 27.51
N GLU A 426 -6.10 9.69 26.50
CA GLU A 426 -6.47 10.63 25.43
C GLU A 426 -7.64 10.13 24.59
N ALA A 427 -7.62 8.86 24.19
CA ALA A 427 -8.70 8.24 23.43
C ALA A 427 -10.01 8.25 24.22
N LEU A 428 -9.97 7.86 25.50
CA LEU A 428 -11.12 7.92 26.40
C LEU A 428 -11.65 9.35 26.57
N ALA A 429 -10.78 10.35 26.69
CA ALA A 429 -11.19 11.74 26.79
C ALA A 429 -11.86 12.25 25.49
N ARG A 430 -11.40 11.80 24.32
CA ARG A 430 -12.02 12.12 23.02
C ARG A 430 -13.40 11.47 22.89
N ILE A 431 -13.50 10.17 23.20
CA ILE A 431 -14.77 9.43 23.21
C ILE A 431 -15.76 10.05 24.19
N GLY A 432 -15.32 10.42 25.39
CA GLY A 432 -16.17 11.06 26.39
C GLY A 432 -16.71 12.42 25.96
N ARG A 433 -15.95 13.21 25.19
CA ARG A 433 -16.47 14.47 24.60
C ARG A 433 -17.55 14.21 23.56
N PHE A 434 -17.36 13.19 22.74
CA PHE A 434 -18.35 12.80 21.73
C PHE A 434 -19.63 12.26 22.39
N GLU A 435 -19.51 11.41 23.41
CA GLU A 435 -20.64 10.93 24.21
C GLU A 435 -21.43 12.06 24.87
N THR A 436 -20.75 13.02 25.51
CA THR A 436 -21.43 14.19 26.10
C THR A 436 -22.16 15.01 25.05
N TRP A 437 -21.59 15.16 23.84
CA TRP A 437 -22.27 15.83 22.74
C TRP A 437 -23.51 15.06 22.26
N LEU A 438 -23.43 13.73 22.15
CA LEU A 438 -24.58 12.88 21.82
C LEU A 438 -25.72 13.04 22.83
N GLU A 439 -25.39 13.13 24.11
CA GLU A 439 -26.36 13.33 25.19
C GLU A 439 -26.99 14.74 25.10
N ASP A 440 -26.16 15.76 24.94
CA ASP A 440 -26.59 17.17 24.92
C ASP A 440 -27.43 17.52 23.67
N VAL A 441 -27.07 16.98 22.50
CA VAL A 441 -27.65 17.38 21.20
C VAL A 441 -28.70 16.40 20.71
N HIS A 442 -28.46 15.10 20.87
CA HIS A 442 -29.34 14.05 20.34
C HIS A 442 -30.11 13.30 21.44
N SER A 443 -29.85 13.58 22.73
CA SER A 443 -30.40 12.80 23.85
C SER A 443 -30.08 11.31 23.76
N LEU A 444 -28.94 10.98 23.16
CA LEU A 444 -28.41 9.62 23.04
C LEU A 444 -27.29 9.42 24.05
N SER A 445 -27.17 8.21 24.60
CA SER A 445 -26.10 7.87 25.54
C SER A 445 -25.65 6.44 25.29
N PHE A 446 -24.40 6.12 25.61
CA PHE A 446 -23.90 4.76 25.63
C PHE A 446 -24.60 3.95 26.73
N GLU A 447 -24.40 2.62 26.74
CA GLU A 447 -24.92 1.82 27.85
C GLU A 447 -24.26 2.25 29.19
N PRO A 448 -24.96 2.12 30.33
CA PRO A 448 -24.50 2.65 31.62
C PRO A 448 -23.13 2.16 32.07
N ASP A 449 -22.75 0.93 31.69
CA ASP A 449 -21.48 0.30 32.04
C ASP A 449 -20.26 0.99 31.37
N ALA A 450 -20.46 1.62 30.20
CA ALA A 450 -19.44 2.48 29.57
C ALA A 450 -19.12 3.71 30.43
N GLY A 451 -20.16 4.31 31.02
CA GLY A 451 -20.02 5.41 31.97
C GLY A 451 -19.27 4.99 33.24
N GLU A 452 -19.54 3.77 33.74
CA GLU A 452 -18.84 3.21 34.91
C GLU A 452 -17.35 2.96 34.62
N LEU A 453 -17.01 2.42 33.45
CA LEU A 453 -15.61 2.24 33.02
C LEU A 453 -14.85 3.56 32.99
N ARG A 454 -15.48 4.63 32.48
CA ARG A 454 -14.87 5.97 32.45
C ARG A 454 -14.58 6.49 33.85
N VAL A 455 -15.52 6.33 34.78
CA VAL A 455 -15.34 6.72 36.19
C VAL A 455 -14.20 5.91 36.83
N ALA A 456 -14.15 4.61 36.59
CA ALA A 456 -13.09 3.74 37.09
C ALA A 456 -11.71 4.14 36.55
N LEU A 457 -11.60 4.44 35.25
CA LEU A 457 -10.35 4.86 34.62
C LEU A 457 -9.91 6.28 35.03
N ALA A 458 -10.85 7.20 35.23
CA ALA A 458 -10.53 8.52 35.78
C ALA A 458 -9.99 8.44 37.22
N ALA A 459 -10.49 7.50 38.02
CA ALA A 459 -9.95 7.23 39.36
C ALA A 459 -8.52 6.65 39.30
N ASP A 460 -8.22 5.86 38.27
CA ASP A 460 -6.90 5.29 38.03
C ASP A 460 -5.92 6.28 37.35
N GLU A 461 -6.39 7.33 36.67
CA GLU A 461 -5.58 8.23 35.83
C GLU A 461 -4.28 8.71 36.50
N LYS A 462 -4.38 9.21 37.74
CA LYS A 462 -3.22 9.71 38.48
C LYS A 462 -2.19 8.60 38.73
N ARG A 463 -2.66 7.43 39.17
CA ARG A 463 -1.83 6.24 39.41
C ARG A 463 -1.16 5.78 38.11
N MET A 464 -1.88 5.84 37.01
CA MET A 464 -1.46 5.41 35.68
C MET A 464 -0.36 6.31 35.11
N ARG A 465 -0.47 7.62 35.28
CA ARG A 465 0.61 8.57 34.91
C ARG A 465 1.85 8.41 35.79
N GLU A 466 1.67 8.15 37.09
CA GLU A 466 2.78 7.86 38.01
C GLU A 466 3.52 6.56 37.64
N LEU A 467 2.78 5.53 37.20
CA LEU A 467 3.36 4.28 36.67
C LEU A 467 4.12 4.51 35.36
N GLU A 468 3.56 5.26 34.41
CA GLU A 468 4.24 5.59 33.14
C GLU A 468 5.56 6.33 33.39
N THR A 469 5.54 7.33 34.27
CA THR A 469 6.73 8.09 34.65
C THR A 469 7.77 7.20 35.34
N GLY A 470 7.34 6.31 36.24
CA GLY A 470 8.21 5.39 36.96
C GLY A 470 8.80 4.26 36.09
N LEU A 471 8.14 3.92 34.98
CA LEU A 471 8.57 2.88 34.03
C LEU A 471 9.38 3.46 32.85
N GLY A 472 9.15 4.73 32.49
CA GLY A 472 9.82 5.41 31.38
C GLY A 472 11.32 5.63 31.55
N GLU A 473 11.88 5.49 32.76
CA GLU A 473 13.32 5.61 33.03
C GLU A 473 14.13 4.33 32.73
N GLY A 474 13.51 3.25 32.23
CA GLY A 474 14.21 2.02 31.86
C GLY A 474 13.51 1.24 30.75
N ALA A 475 13.84 1.53 29.48
CA ALA A 475 13.40 0.71 28.34
C ALA A 475 14.42 0.69 27.18
N SER A 476 14.80 -0.52 26.76
CA SER A 476 15.23 -0.91 25.40
C SER A 476 14.62 -2.30 25.07
N ASP A 477 14.92 -2.93 23.93
CA ASP A 477 14.05 -3.87 23.16
C ASP A 477 14.03 -5.39 23.49
N GLY A 478 12.80 -5.97 23.49
CA GLY A 478 12.44 -7.06 22.55
C GLY A 478 12.28 -8.52 23.05
N ALA A 479 11.03 -8.98 23.23
CA ALA A 479 10.49 -10.35 22.95
C ALA A 479 9.00 -10.42 23.37
N ALA A 480 8.31 -11.49 22.95
CA ALA A 480 6.88 -11.71 23.18
C ALA A 480 6.45 -11.47 24.65
N PRO A 481 5.43 -10.63 24.90
CA PRO A 481 5.02 -10.29 26.25
C PRO A 481 4.35 -11.49 26.92
N LEU A 482 4.85 -11.88 28.09
CA LEU A 482 4.07 -12.70 29.03
C LEU A 482 3.18 -11.76 29.85
N GLY A 483 1.90 -12.11 30.03
CA GLY A 483 0.92 -11.37 30.83
C GLY A 483 0.99 -11.68 32.32
N TRP A 484 1.60 -10.80 33.11
CA TRP A 484 1.75 -10.99 34.55
C TRP A 484 0.64 -10.27 35.32
N HIS A 485 -0.23 -11.03 35.99
CA HIS A 485 -1.27 -10.45 36.86
C HIS A 485 -0.68 -10.14 38.23
N VAL A 486 -0.88 -8.94 38.75
CA VAL A 486 -0.53 -8.58 40.13
C VAL A 486 -1.50 -9.28 41.08
N ARG A 487 -1.02 -10.26 41.84
CA ARG A 487 -1.87 -11.07 42.73
C ARG A 487 -2.01 -10.45 44.10
N GLU A 488 -0.89 -10.07 44.72
CA GLU A 488 -0.87 -9.52 46.07
C GLU A 488 0.42 -8.74 46.35
N ARG A 489 0.38 -7.93 47.41
CA ARG A 489 1.57 -7.32 47.99
C ARG A 489 1.98 -8.09 49.24
N ALA A 490 3.16 -8.68 49.22
CA ALA A 490 3.71 -9.39 50.36
C ALA A 490 3.91 -8.44 51.55
N SER A 491 3.91 -8.98 52.77
CA SER A 491 4.17 -8.21 54.00
C SER A 491 5.57 -7.58 54.05
N THR A 492 6.51 -8.10 53.24
CA THR A 492 7.85 -7.57 52.99
C THR A 492 7.87 -6.32 52.11
N GLY A 493 6.74 -5.98 51.48
CA GLY A 493 6.58 -4.82 50.59
C GLY A 493 6.72 -5.14 49.10
N GLU A 494 7.11 -6.37 48.76
CA GLU A 494 7.26 -6.90 47.39
C GLU A 494 5.90 -7.14 46.73
N TRP A 495 5.84 -6.95 45.41
CA TRP A 495 4.68 -7.34 44.60
C TRP A 495 4.84 -8.76 44.08
N ILE A 496 3.80 -9.57 44.22
CA ILE A 496 3.74 -10.93 43.69
C ILE A 496 2.91 -10.92 42.41
N LEU A 497 3.52 -11.36 41.31
CA LEU A 497 2.89 -11.43 40.00
C LEU A 497 2.81 -12.89 39.54
N ALA A 498 1.74 -13.23 38.84
CA ALA A 498 1.49 -14.58 38.35
C ALA A 498 1.26 -14.58 36.83
N HIS A 499 1.85 -15.56 36.15
CA HIS A 499 1.52 -15.91 34.76
C HIS A 499 1.53 -17.44 34.65
N ALA A 500 0.36 -18.03 34.39
CA ALA A 500 0.16 -19.48 34.38
C ALA A 500 0.70 -20.15 35.66
N GLN A 501 1.70 -21.04 35.55
CA GLN A 501 2.31 -21.75 36.69
C GLN A 501 3.56 -21.06 37.24
N ARG A 502 3.84 -19.81 36.84
CA ARG A 502 5.05 -19.07 37.22
C ARG A 502 4.68 -17.89 38.13
N GLU A 503 5.52 -17.66 39.14
CA GLU A 503 5.43 -16.53 40.07
C GLU A 503 6.68 -15.65 39.92
N LEU A 504 6.48 -14.34 39.85
CA LEU A 504 7.53 -13.33 39.87
C LEU A 504 7.36 -12.45 41.11
N ARG A 505 8.47 -12.06 41.74
CA ARG A 505 8.50 -11.08 42.82
C ARG A 505 9.20 -9.82 42.35
N LEU A 506 8.52 -8.69 42.49
CA LEU A 506 9.04 -7.37 42.16
C LEU A 506 9.28 -6.58 43.44
N GLU A 507 10.53 -6.25 43.68
CA GLU A 507 10.93 -5.29 44.71
C GLU A 507 10.69 -3.86 44.20
N GLY A 508 10.08 -2.99 45.01
CA GLY A 508 9.96 -1.58 44.68
C GLY A 508 8.69 -0.89 45.18
N ALA A 509 8.71 0.44 45.17
CA ALA A 509 7.59 1.30 45.54
C ALA A 509 6.70 1.67 44.34
N LEU A 510 6.60 0.80 43.33
CA LEU A 510 5.71 1.02 42.19
C LEU A 510 4.25 1.04 42.69
N PRO A 511 3.42 2.03 42.28
CA PRO A 511 2.01 2.13 42.67
C PRO A 511 1.12 1.14 41.92
N LEU A 512 1.50 -0.14 41.91
CA LEU A 512 0.69 -1.24 41.37
C LEU A 512 -0.55 -1.49 42.23
N ALA A 513 -1.59 -2.05 41.61
CA ALA A 513 -2.78 -2.53 42.29
C ALA A 513 -2.98 -4.03 42.00
N VAL A 514 -3.57 -4.74 42.96
CA VAL A 514 -3.98 -6.13 42.76
C VAL A 514 -5.00 -6.22 41.64
N GLY A 515 -4.72 -7.03 40.63
CA GLY A 515 -5.51 -7.19 39.41
C GLY A 515 -4.99 -6.39 38.21
N ASP A 516 -3.94 -5.58 38.36
CA ASP A 516 -3.27 -5.00 37.18
C ASP A 516 -2.61 -6.11 36.35
N LEU A 517 -2.59 -5.94 35.03
CA LEU A 517 -1.92 -6.83 34.10
C LEU A 517 -0.67 -6.12 33.56
N LEU A 518 0.49 -6.76 33.75
CA LEU A 518 1.78 -6.26 33.26
C LEU A 518 2.22 -7.08 32.06
N LEU A 519 2.49 -6.41 30.95
CA LEU A 519 3.15 -6.99 29.78
C LEU A 519 4.60 -6.54 29.77
N GLY A 520 5.54 -7.48 29.77
CA GLY A 520 6.95 -7.15 29.71
C GLY A 520 7.83 -8.39 29.66
N MET A 521 9.08 -8.20 29.24
CA MET A 521 10.05 -9.28 29.24
C MET A 521 10.66 -9.49 30.62
N LEU A 522 10.81 -10.75 31.03
CA LEU A 522 11.63 -11.08 32.19
C LEU A 522 13.12 -11.11 31.82
N ARG A 523 13.96 -10.60 32.72
CA ARG A 523 15.41 -10.75 32.57
C ARG A 523 15.84 -12.13 33.10
N GLU A 524 16.49 -12.94 32.26
CA GLU A 524 17.02 -14.23 32.72
C GLU A 524 17.98 -14.01 33.91
N GLY A 525 17.68 -14.66 35.03
CA GLY A 525 18.52 -14.65 36.25
C GLY A 525 18.33 -13.47 37.21
N ALA A 526 17.40 -12.54 36.96
CA ALA A 526 17.09 -11.43 37.89
C ALA A 526 15.62 -11.43 38.33
N ALA A 527 15.35 -11.00 39.57
CA ALA A 527 14.00 -10.72 40.06
C ALA A 527 13.51 -9.38 39.47
N GLY A 528 12.98 -9.42 38.25
CA GLY A 528 12.43 -8.22 37.61
C GLY A 528 12.27 -8.33 36.10
N PHE A 529 11.66 -7.30 35.53
CA PHE A 529 11.53 -7.16 34.09
C PHE A 529 12.86 -6.68 33.48
N ALA A 530 13.22 -7.23 32.33
CA ALA A 530 14.33 -6.76 31.52
C ALA A 530 13.98 -5.39 30.94
N GLU A 531 12.82 -5.31 30.26
CA GLU A 531 12.57 -4.32 29.23
C GLU A 531 11.06 -4.21 28.89
N GLY A 532 10.60 -3.01 28.52
CA GLY A 532 9.31 -2.79 27.84
C GLY A 532 8.04 -3.05 28.67
N VAL A 533 8.07 -2.79 29.98
CA VAL A 533 6.89 -3.05 30.85
C VAL A 533 5.76 -2.08 30.54
N ARG A 534 4.62 -2.60 30.10
CA ARG A 534 3.36 -1.90 29.96
C ARG A 534 2.38 -2.41 31.00
N ILE A 535 1.57 -1.53 31.57
CA ILE A 535 0.57 -1.88 32.57
C ILE A 535 -0.82 -1.58 32.03
N LEU A 536 -1.67 -2.60 31.99
CA LEU A 536 -3.09 -2.46 31.78
C LEU A 536 -3.75 -2.41 33.16
N PRO A 537 -4.55 -1.37 33.46
CA PRO A 537 -5.16 -1.24 34.77
C PRO A 537 -6.15 -2.38 34.98
N LYS A 538 -6.33 -2.80 36.23
CA LYS A 538 -7.38 -3.77 36.61
C LYS A 538 -8.74 -3.45 35.98
N SER A 539 -9.12 -2.17 35.95
CA SER A 539 -10.40 -1.71 35.41
C SER A 539 -10.61 -2.08 33.94
N LEU A 540 -9.54 -2.16 33.12
CA LEU A 540 -9.60 -2.67 31.75
C LEU A 540 -9.28 -4.17 31.67
N ALA A 541 -8.37 -4.67 32.50
CA ALA A 541 -8.00 -6.08 32.53
C ALA A 541 -9.19 -6.99 32.86
N ALA A 542 -10.09 -6.54 33.75
CA ALA A 542 -11.31 -7.27 34.08
C ALA A 542 -12.23 -7.51 32.86
N TYR A 543 -12.21 -6.62 31.86
CA TYR A 543 -12.99 -6.78 30.62
C TYR A 543 -12.35 -7.77 29.63
N LEU A 544 -11.02 -7.98 29.71
CA LEU A 544 -10.35 -9.04 28.95
C LEU A 544 -10.75 -10.40 29.49
N GLU A 545 -10.71 -10.56 30.81
CA GLU A 545 -11.04 -11.82 31.49
C GLU A 545 -12.51 -12.22 31.23
N SER A 546 -13.45 -11.27 31.31
CA SER A 546 -14.86 -11.54 31.00
C SER A 546 -15.12 -11.91 29.53
N ALA A 547 -14.29 -11.43 28.61
CA ALA A 547 -14.44 -11.73 27.19
C ALA A 547 -13.89 -13.11 26.80
N GLU A 548 -12.96 -13.66 27.59
CA GLU A 548 -12.47 -15.03 27.42
C GLU A 548 -13.51 -16.05 27.94
N ASP A 549 -14.15 -15.78 29.07
CA ASP A 549 -15.19 -16.65 29.64
C ASP A 549 -16.39 -16.82 28.69
N GLU A 550 -16.82 -15.74 28.00
CA GLU A 550 -17.95 -15.81 27.05
C GLU A 550 -17.63 -16.62 25.78
N ARG A 551 -16.36 -16.74 25.40
CA ARG A 551 -15.94 -17.55 24.24
C ARG A 551 -15.84 -19.04 24.55
N GLU A 552 -15.76 -19.41 25.83
CA GLU A 552 -15.78 -20.82 26.23
C GLU A 552 -17.22 -21.38 26.31
N ASP A 553 -18.22 -20.50 26.39
CA ASP A 553 -19.64 -20.85 26.46
C ASP A 553 -20.37 -20.83 25.09
N GLU A 554 -19.74 -20.33 24.02
CA GLU A 554 -20.18 -20.42 22.61
C GLU A 554 -19.56 -21.61 21.87
#